data_AF-A0A0F9G6X7-F1
#
_entry.id   AF-A0A0F9G6X7-F1
#
_cell.length_a   1.000
_cell.length_b   1.000
_cell.length_c   1.000
_cell.angle_alpha   90.00
_cell.angle_beta   90.00
_cell.angle_gamma   90.00
#
_symmetry.space_group_name_H-M   'P 1'
#
loop_
_entity.id
_entity.type
_entity.pdbx_description
1 polymer ?
#
loop_
_entity_poly.entity_id
_entity_poly.type
_entity_poly.pdbx_seq_one_letter_code
_entity_poly.pdbx_strand_id
1 'polypeptide(L)'
;MLPHSHFIISASAAVPVAMLSARTDASVSVAGWAITAGLVSAALDVDVIALVMFKAKSEPDLREYRNPLRIVTRFKGFMSALYKTGLIRTVMATHCLLWAITVAAAYVFAAEMFLPILIGVVTHALSDLPHIWRVALKR
;
A
#
# COMPACT_ATOMS: atom_id res chain seq x y z
N MET A 1 -3.65 -5.83 -0.64
CA MET A 1 -3.71 -6.62 -1.90
C MET A 1 -2.30 -7.16 -2.19
N LEU A 2 -1.87 -7.45 -3.43
CA LEU A 2 -0.43 -7.62 -3.73
C LEU A 2 0.17 -6.29 -4.25
N PRO A 3 1.46 -6.00 -3.99
CA PRO A 3 2.07 -4.69 -4.34
C PRO A 3 1.96 -4.31 -5.82
N HIS A 4 2.08 -5.29 -6.73
CA HIS A 4 1.94 -5.02 -8.17
C HIS A 4 0.51 -4.66 -8.56
N SER A 5 -0.50 -5.18 -7.86
CA SER A 5 -1.89 -4.79 -8.08
C SER A 5 -2.14 -3.35 -7.61
N HIS A 6 -1.59 -3.00 -6.44
CA HIS A 6 -1.61 -1.62 -5.93
C HIS A 6 -0.93 -0.65 -6.90
N PHE A 7 0.26 -1.01 -7.42
CA PHE A 7 0.95 -0.24 -8.44
C PHE A 7 0.05 0.05 -9.65
N ILE A 8 -0.52 -1.01 -10.25
CA ILE A 8 -1.30 -0.89 -11.50
C ILE A 8 -2.54 -0.01 -11.29
N ILE A 9 -3.28 -0.22 -10.20
CA ILE A 9 -4.50 0.56 -9.91
C ILE A 9 -4.14 2.03 -9.70
N SER A 10 -3.14 2.31 -8.88
CA SER A 10 -2.73 3.69 -8.57
C SER A 10 -2.14 4.42 -9.76
N ALA A 11 -1.28 3.75 -10.54
CA ALA A 11 -0.72 4.31 -11.77
C ALA A 11 -1.84 4.64 -12.77
N SER A 12 -2.79 3.72 -12.95
CA SER A 12 -3.93 3.92 -13.85
C SER A 12 -4.86 5.04 -13.38
N ALA A 13 -5.11 5.14 -12.07
CA ALA A 13 -5.93 6.20 -11.49
C ALA A 13 -5.28 7.59 -11.58
N ALA A 14 -3.96 7.67 -11.55
CA ALA A 14 -3.23 8.94 -11.66
C ALA A 14 -3.25 9.53 -13.07
N VAL A 15 -3.32 8.70 -14.12
CA VAL A 15 -3.32 9.16 -15.53
C VAL A 15 -4.42 10.19 -15.84
N PRO A 16 -5.73 9.93 -15.61
CA PRO A 16 -6.77 10.89 -15.95
C PRO A 16 -6.63 12.20 -15.16
N VAL A 17 -6.23 12.14 -13.88
CA VAL A 17 -6.00 13.34 -13.07
C VAL A 17 -4.83 14.14 -13.62
N ALA A 18 -3.72 13.48 -13.93
CA ALA A 18 -2.55 14.11 -14.52
C ALA A 18 -2.85 14.73 -15.89
N MET A 19 -3.68 14.11 -16.73
CA MET A 19 -4.08 14.67 -18.02
C MET A 19 -4.94 15.94 -17.88
N LEU A 20 -5.75 16.02 -16.83
CA LEU A 20 -6.52 17.23 -16.51
C LEU A 20 -5.63 18.33 -15.95
N SER A 21 -4.69 17.99 -15.05
CA SER A 21 -3.74 18.92 -14.43
C SER A 21 -2.60 19.37 -15.36
N ALA A 22 -2.21 18.57 -16.36
CA ALA A 22 -1.16 18.94 -17.32
C ALA A 22 -1.58 20.09 -18.24
N ARG A 23 -2.88 20.37 -18.34
CA ARG A 23 -3.40 21.54 -19.07
C ARG A 23 -3.16 22.87 -18.33
N THR A 24 -2.68 22.83 -17.09
CA THR A 24 -2.56 23.98 -16.19
C THR A 24 -1.13 24.19 -15.65
N ASP A 25 -0.09 24.01 -16.47
CA ASP A 25 1.34 24.17 -16.11
C ASP A 25 1.91 23.09 -15.17
N ALA A 26 1.96 21.82 -15.61
CA ALA A 26 2.59 20.77 -14.81
C ALA A 26 4.11 20.70 -15.02
N SER A 27 4.89 20.86 -13.95
CA SER A 27 6.34 20.61 -13.91
C SER A 27 6.70 19.11 -14.09
N VAL A 28 5.72 18.22 -13.89
CA VAL A 28 5.90 16.77 -13.93
C VAL A 28 5.00 16.17 -15.01
N SER A 29 5.57 15.31 -15.85
CA SER A 29 4.84 14.63 -16.92
C SER A 29 3.78 13.66 -16.39
N VAL A 30 2.77 13.35 -17.23
CA VAL A 30 1.76 12.32 -16.93
C VAL A 30 2.39 10.97 -16.56
N ALA A 31 3.48 10.61 -17.24
CA ALA A 31 4.24 9.40 -16.92
C ALA A 31 4.88 9.49 -15.53
N GLY A 32 5.44 10.65 -15.16
CA GLY A 32 5.98 10.90 -13.82
C GLY A 32 4.93 10.77 -12.72
N TRP A 33 3.71 11.25 -12.97
CA TRP A 33 2.58 11.07 -12.06
C TRP A 33 2.18 9.60 -11.89
N ALA A 34 2.00 8.88 -13.00
CA ALA A 34 1.61 7.48 -12.99
C ALA A 34 2.65 6.60 -12.26
N ILE A 35 3.93 6.79 -12.57
CA ILE A 35 5.02 6.05 -11.92
C ILE A 35 5.07 6.38 -10.43
N THR A 36 4.95 7.65 -10.05
CA THR A 36 5.02 8.05 -8.63
C THR A 36 3.84 7.48 -7.84
N ALA A 37 2.62 7.64 -8.33
CA ALA A 37 1.43 7.11 -7.66
C ALA A 37 1.52 5.57 -7.52
N GLY A 38 1.95 4.88 -8.58
CA GLY A 38 2.14 3.43 -8.57
C GLY A 38 3.21 2.98 -7.58
N LEU A 39 4.39 3.59 -7.62
CA LEU A 39 5.51 3.21 -6.74
C LEU A 39 5.21 3.49 -5.28
N VAL A 40 4.64 4.64 -4.95
CA VAL A 40 4.24 4.95 -3.57
C VAL A 40 3.22 3.93 -3.08
N SER A 41 2.18 3.67 -3.87
CA SER A 41 1.15 2.71 -3.53
C SER A 41 1.72 1.31 -3.27
N ALA A 42 2.65 0.83 -4.10
CA ALA A 42 3.31 -0.45 -3.87
C ALA A 42 4.26 -0.44 -2.66
N ALA A 43 4.93 0.68 -2.40
CA ALA A 43 5.88 0.82 -1.30
C ALA A 43 5.19 0.83 0.08
N LEU A 44 3.91 1.20 0.15
CA LEU A 44 3.15 1.17 1.40
C LEU A 44 3.06 -0.25 1.99
N ASP A 45 3.12 -1.31 1.18
CA ASP A 45 3.08 -2.72 1.63
C ASP A 45 4.38 -3.22 2.28
N VAL A 46 5.45 -2.42 2.26
CA VAL A 46 6.75 -2.83 2.82
C VAL A 46 6.67 -3.10 4.32
N ASP A 47 5.77 -2.42 5.03
CA ASP A 47 5.56 -2.62 6.46
C ASP A 47 5.00 -4.00 6.80
N VAL A 48 4.07 -4.50 5.96
CA VAL A 48 3.52 -5.85 6.08
C VAL A 48 4.64 -6.87 6.01
N ILE A 49 5.55 -6.73 5.05
CA ILE A 49 6.71 -7.62 4.87
C ILE A 49 7.62 -7.52 6.10
N ALA A 50 7.95 -6.31 6.54
CA ALA A 50 8.82 -6.11 7.70
C ALA A 50 8.23 -6.73 8.98
N LEU A 51 6.94 -6.52 9.24
CA LEU A 51 6.24 -7.08 10.39
C LEU A 51 6.19 -8.61 10.34
N VAL A 52 5.92 -9.19 9.17
CA VAL A 52 5.92 -10.65 8.99
C VAL A 52 7.32 -11.22 9.21
N MET A 53 8.35 -10.60 8.66
CA MET A 53 9.73 -11.04 8.88
C MET A 53 10.14 -10.97 10.34
N PHE A 54 9.68 -9.96 11.07
CA PHE A 54 9.90 -9.82 12.50
C PHE A 54 9.16 -10.91 13.29
N LYS A 55 7.85 -11.09 13.04
CA LYS A 55 6.99 -12.01 13.79
C LYS A 55 7.23 -13.48 13.46
N ALA A 56 7.68 -13.81 12.26
CA ALA A 56 8.03 -15.17 11.87
C ALA A 56 9.16 -15.80 12.72
N LYS A 57 9.90 -15.00 13.50
CA LYS A 57 10.87 -15.52 14.49
C LYS A 57 10.18 -16.32 15.60
N SER A 58 9.03 -15.84 16.09
CA SER A 58 8.27 -16.46 17.17
C SER A 58 7.06 -17.25 16.70
N GLU A 59 6.49 -16.92 15.54
CA GLU A 59 5.27 -17.54 15.01
C GLU A 59 5.56 -18.59 13.93
N PRO A 60 5.36 -19.90 14.19
CA PRO A 60 5.63 -20.97 13.22
C PRO A 60 4.83 -20.83 11.93
N ASP A 61 3.56 -20.43 12.04
CA ASP A 61 2.63 -20.26 10.91
C ASP A 61 3.08 -19.18 9.92
N LEU A 62 3.95 -18.25 10.35
CA LEU A 62 4.46 -17.17 9.50
C LEU A 62 5.80 -17.50 8.84
N ARG A 63 6.47 -18.59 9.22
CA ARG A 63 7.84 -18.89 8.77
C ARG A 63 7.96 -19.09 7.27
N GLU A 64 6.98 -19.75 6.64
CA GLU A 64 6.99 -19.96 5.20
C GLU A 64 6.91 -18.63 4.41
N TYR A 65 6.33 -17.59 5.02
CA TYR A 65 6.13 -16.27 4.41
C TYR A 65 7.32 -15.32 4.62
N ARG A 66 8.42 -15.77 5.25
CA ARG A 66 9.70 -15.03 5.24
C ARG A 66 10.28 -14.89 3.85
N ASN A 67 9.88 -15.76 2.91
CA ASN A 67 10.17 -15.62 1.50
C ASN A 67 9.04 -14.83 0.82
N PRO A 68 9.28 -13.60 0.33
CA PRO A 68 8.25 -12.78 -0.33
C PRO A 68 7.59 -13.47 -1.54
N LEU A 69 8.30 -14.36 -2.24
CA LEU A 69 7.73 -15.12 -3.37
C LEU A 69 6.60 -16.07 -2.90
N ARG A 70 6.69 -16.58 -1.66
CA ARG A 70 5.62 -17.38 -1.05
C ARG A 70 4.38 -16.54 -0.77
N ILE A 71 4.55 -15.27 -0.38
CA ILE A 71 3.43 -14.34 -0.19
C ILE A 71 2.67 -14.15 -1.51
N VAL A 72 3.39 -13.91 -2.61
CA VAL A 72 2.79 -13.73 -3.94
C VAL A 72 2.06 -14.99 -4.40
N THR A 73 2.72 -16.15 -4.32
CA THR A 73 2.15 -17.41 -4.83
C THR A 73 1.07 -18.02 -3.93
N ARG A 74 1.06 -17.70 -2.64
CA ARG A 74 0.13 -18.25 -1.63
C ARG A 74 -0.60 -17.16 -0.84
N PHE A 75 -0.98 -16.07 -1.50
CA PHE A 75 -1.57 -14.90 -0.84
C PHE A 75 -2.78 -15.20 0.06
N LYS A 76 -3.69 -16.11 -0.36
CA LYS A 76 -4.82 -16.52 0.49
C LYS A 76 -4.38 -17.23 1.79
N GLY A 77 -3.36 -18.09 1.70
CA GLY A 77 -2.78 -18.77 2.85
C GLY A 77 -2.08 -17.78 3.79
N PHE A 78 -1.33 -16.86 3.20
CA PHE A 78 -0.68 -15.76 3.92
C PHE A 78 -1.68 -14.94 4.74
N MET A 79 -2.75 -14.47 4.09
CA MET A 79 -3.79 -13.71 4.79
C MET A 79 -4.41 -14.53 5.92
N SER A 80 -4.70 -15.82 5.70
CA SER A 80 -5.23 -16.72 6.74
C SER A 80 -4.30 -16.82 7.95
N ALA A 81 -2.98 -16.94 7.72
CA ALA A 81 -1.98 -16.97 8.79
C ALA A 81 -1.94 -15.64 9.57
N LEU A 82 -2.05 -14.49 8.88
CA LEU A 82 -2.16 -13.18 9.54
C LEU A 82 -3.41 -13.05 10.42
N TYR A 83 -4.55 -13.60 9.98
CA TYR A 83 -5.78 -13.61 10.77
C TYR A 83 -5.65 -14.53 12.00
N LYS A 84 -5.12 -15.74 11.83
CA LYS A 84 -4.99 -16.73 12.90
C LYS A 84 -4.05 -16.28 14.02
N THR A 85 -2.93 -15.66 13.65
CA THR A 85 -1.94 -15.12 14.61
C THR A 85 -2.37 -13.79 15.25
N GLY A 86 -3.50 -13.21 14.81
CA GLY A 86 -3.94 -11.87 15.24
C GLY A 86 -3.06 -10.72 14.71
N LEU A 87 -2.01 -11.00 13.94
CA LEU A 87 -1.06 -10.03 13.41
C LEU A 87 -1.74 -9.01 12.48
N ILE A 88 -2.84 -9.40 11.83
CA ILE A 88 -3.59 -8.54 10.92
C ILE A 88 -4.00 -7.19 11.54
N ARG A 89 -4.31 -7.14 12.84
CA ARG A 89 -4.68 -5.88 13.52
C ARG A 89 -3.50 -4.92 13.61
N THR A 90 -2.32 -5.45 13.93
CA THR A 90 -1.10 -4.64 14.01
C THR A 90 -0.70 -4.14 12.64
N VAL A 91 -0.76 -5.02 11.62
CA VAL A 91 -0.51 -4.66 10.23
C VAL A 91 -1.44 -3.53 9.79
N MET A 92 -2.75 -3.65 9.98
CA MET A 92 -3.67 -2.58 9.58
C MET A 92 -3.41 -1.25 10.31
N ALA A 93 -3.04 -1.30 11.59
CA ALA A 93 -2.70 -0.10 12.34
C ALA A 93 -1.42 0.59 11.81
N THR A 94 -0.34 -0.17 11.57
CA THR A 94 0.90 0.39 11.02
C THR A 94 0.70 0.90 9.60
N HIS A 95 -0.12 0.21 8.84
CA HIS A 95 -0.35 0.52 7.45
C HIS A 95 -1.16 1.82 7.30
N CYS A 96 -2.23 2.00 8.08
CA CYS A 96 -2.94 3.28 8.17
C CYS A 96 -2.04 4.43 8.67
N LEU A 97 -1.15 4.15 9.62
CA LEU A 97 -0.18 5.14 10.11
C LEU A 97 0.78 5.56 8.99
N LEU A 98 1.27 4.62 8.18
CA LEU A 98 2.14 4.91 7.05
C LEU A 98 1.44 5.72 5.97
N TRP A 99 0.16 5.49 5.72
CA TRP A 99 -0.63 6.33 4.82
C TRP A 99 -0.63 7.79 5.28
N ALA A 100 -0.93 8.02 6.56
CA ALA A 100 -0.96 9.36 7.15
C ALA A 100 0.43 10.04 7.11
N ILE A 101 1.48 9.31 7.50
CA ILE A 101 2.86 9.81 7.46
C ILE A 101 3.28 10.16 6.03
N THR A 102 2.95 9.32 5.06
CA THR A 102 3.31 9.53 3.65
C THR A 102 2.65 10.79 3.08
N VAL A 103 1.36 10.99 3.36
CA VAL A 103 0.63 12.19 2.92
C VAL A 103 1.17 13.44 3.61
N ALA A 104 1.41 13.39 4.93
CA ALA A 104 1.96 14.53 5.67
C ALA A 104 3.38 14.89 5.19
N ALA A 105 4.25 13.90 5.01
CA ALA A 105 5.60 14.10 4.50
C ALA A 105 5.58 14.68 3.06
N ALA A 106 4.71 14.17 2.20
CA ALA A 106 4.56 14.69 0.84
C ALA A 106 4.10 16.15 0.83
N TYR A 107 3.16 16.51 1.71
CA TYR A 107 2.67 17.87 1.83
C TYR A 107 3.76 18.85 2.26
N VAL A 108 4.62 18.45 3.21
CA VAL A 108 5.67 19.32 3.77
C VAL A 108 6.91 19.38 2.86
N PHE A 109 7.33 18.25 2.29
CA PHE A 109 8.65 18.13 1.65
C PHE A 109 8.61 17.93 0.14
N ALA A 110 7.45 17.62 -0.45
CA ALA A 110 7.34 17.24 -1.86
C ALA A 110 6.09 17.85 -2.52
N ALA A 111 5.91 19.16 -2.39
CA ALA A 111 4.71 19.87 -2.86
C ALA A 111 4.37 19.59 -4.34
N GLU A 112 5.37 19.56 -5.23
CA GLU A 112 5.17 19.26 -6.66
C GLU A 112 4.71 17.82 -6.93
N MET A 113 5.06 16.88 -6.04
CA MET A 113 4.66 15.47 -6.13
C MET A 113 3.48 15.14 -5.21
N PHE A 114 2.91 16.13 -4.52
CA PHE A 114 1.90 15.89 -3.51
C PHE A 114 0.66 15.20 -4.08
N LEU A 115 0.14 15.68 -5.21
CA LEU A 115 -1.05 15.10 -5.84
C LEU A 115 -0.84 13.65 -6.31
N PRO A 116 0.20 13.28 -7.08
CA PRO A 116 0.41 11.88 -7.44
C PRO A 116 0.65 10.99 -6.22
N ILE A 117 1.34 11.49 -5.19
CA ILE A 117 1.52 10.75 -3.93
C ILE A 117 0.17 10.51 -3.23
N LEU A 118 -0.66 11.55 -3.11
CA LEU A 118 -1.98 11.47 -2.49
C LEU A 118 -2.88 10.47 -3.23
N ILE A 119 -2.88 10.51 -4.57
CA ILE A 119 -3.61 9.53 -5.40
C ILE A 119 -3.12 8.11 -5.10
N GLY A 120 -1.79 7.91 -5.05
CA GLY A 120 -1.19 6.63 -4.68
C GLY A 120 -1.71 6.11 -3.34
N VAL A 121 -1.68 6.94 -2.29
CA VAL A 121 -2.15 6.58 -0.95
C VAL A 121 -3.67 6.31 -0.92
N VAL A 122 -4.48 7.18 -1.52
CA VAL A 122 -5.95 7.03 -1.50
C VAL A 122 -6.38 5.78 -2.24
N THR A 123 -5.84 5.55 -3.44
CA THR A 123 -6.17 4.34 -4.22
C THR A 123 -5.70 3.07 -3.53
N HIS A 124 -4.54 3.10 -2.87
CA HIS A 124 -4.08 2.03 -2.02
C HIS A 124 -5.11 1.74 -0.91
N ALA A 125 -5.49 2.75 -0.14
CA ALA A 125 -6.43 2.63 0.97
C ALA A 125 -7.80 2.08 0.53
N LEU A 126 -8.33 2.57 -0.60
CA LEU A 126 -9.59 2.08 -1.16
C LEU A 126 -9.52 0.61 -1.55
N SER A 127 -8.40 0.17 -2.13
CA SER A 127 -8.22 -1.23 -2.51
C SER A 127 -8.09 -2.18 -1.31
N ASP A 128 -7.68 -1.67 -0.15
CA ASP A 128 -7.57 -2.43 1.09
C ASP A 128 -8.80 -2.35 2.00
N LEU A 129 -9.76 -1.48 1.68
CA LEU A 129 -11.01 -1.31 2.43
C LEU A 129 -11.75 -2.64 2.72
N PRO A 130 -11.86 -3.61 1.79
CA PRO A 130 -12.53 -4.90 2.08
C PRO A 130 -11.81 -5.74 3.15
N HIS A 131 -10.52 -5.52 3.37
CA HIS A 131 -9.75 -6.17 4.43
C HIS A 131 -9.91 -5.45 5.76
N ILE A 132 -9.87 -4.11 5.76
CA ILE A 132 -10.12 -3.28 6.94
C ILE A 132 -11.51 -3.55 7.50
N TRP A 133 -12.53 -3.54 6.64
CA TRP A 133 -13.92 -3.81 7.03
C TRP A 133 -14.10 -5.17 7.70
N ARG A 134 -13.43 -6.21 7.18
CA ARG A 134 -13.45 -7.57 7.76
C ARG A 134 -12.80 -7.64 9.14
N VAL A 135 -11.73 -6.88 9.38
CA VAL A 135 -11.06 -6.82 10.68
C VAL A 135 -11.88 -6.00 11.68
N ALA A 136 -12.51 -4.91 11.24
CA ALA A 136 -13.28 -4.01 12.09
C ALA A 136 -14.62 -4.61 12.56
N LEU A 137 -15.29 -5.41 11.71
CA LEU A 137 -16.60 -5.98 12.04
C LEU A 137 -16.58 -7.37 12.67
N LYS A 138 -15.46 -8.11 12.59
CA LYS A 138 -15.26 -9.31 13.39
C LYS A 138 -14.87 -8.91 14.81
N ARG A 139 -15.87 -8.51 15.59
CA ARG A 139 -15.86 -8.66 17.05
C ARG A 139 -15.88 -10.14 17.39
#